data_AF-A0AAJ0FCT1-F1
#
_entry.id   AF-A0AAJ0FCT1-F1
#
_cell.length_a   1.000
_cell.length_b   1.000
_cell.length_c   1.000
_cell.angle_alpha   90.00
_cell.angle_beta   90.00
_cell.angle_gamma   90.00
#
_symmetry.space_group_name_H-M   'P 1'
#
loop_
_entity.id
_entity.type
_entity.pdbx_description
1 polymer ?
#
loop_
_entity_poly.entity_id
_entity_poly.type
_entity_poly.pdbx_seq_one_letter_code
_entity_poly.pdbx_strand_id
1 'polypeptide(L)'
;MANPEDPFEDVLNLEEQFYQDGYKQGQADGVKAGRIEGRSLGLEKGFQKFVESGRLYGRAIVWANRLPSAIESRRAQEPMASLHRQTTNTEPTEGVPAVQETQRTEQLPALPHNPRLQKHITTLYALVESESLSTENTDEAVNDFDDRLKRAEGKAKVIERLVGEAHATESGKAHETPGANKAKLEV
;
A
#
# COMPACT_ATOMS: atom_id res chain seq x y z
N MET A 1 -25.26 -31.54 -58.39
CA MET A 1 -25.37 -30.07 -58.23
C MET A 1 -26.81 -29.80 -57.81
N ALA A 2 -27.01 -29.20 -56.65
CA ALA A 2 -28.35 -28.91 -56.12
C ALA A 2 -29.13 -28.02 -57.09
N ASN A 3 -30.41 -28.32 -57.31
CA ASN A 3 -31.27 -27.62 -58.24
C ASN A 3 -31.92 -26.41 -57.51
N PRO A 4 -31.63 -25.16 -57.88
CA PRO A 4 -32.09 -23.97 -57.14
C PRO A 4 -33.61 -23.70 -57.23
N GLU A 5 -34.38 -24.58 -57.88
CA GLU A 5 -35.84 -24.48 -58.03
C GLU A 5 -36.64 -25.57 -57.30
N ASP A 6 -36.01 -26.43 -56.48
CA ASP A 6 -36.77 -27.42 -55.70
C ASP A 6 -37.46 -26.73 -54.50
N PRO A 7 -38.80 -26.64 -54.48
CA PRO A 7 -39.54 -25.94 -53.44
C PRO A 7 -39.49 -26.64 -52.06
N PHE A 8 -38.95 -27.85 -51.97
CA PHE A 8 -38.84 -28.61 -50.72
C PHE A 8 -37.44 -28.61 -50.10
N GLU A 9 -36.42 -28.10 -50.82
CA GLU A 9 -35.03 -28.06 -50.31
C GLU A 9 -34.91 -27.25 -49.02
N ASP A 10 -35.66 -26.16 -48.87
CA ASP A 10 -35.68 -25.37 -47.64
C ASP A 10 -36.26 -26.15 -46.44
N VAL A 11 -37.26 -27.00 -46.68
CA VAL A 11 -37.88 -27.84 -45.64
C VAL A 11 -36.98 -29.03 -45.30
N LEU A 12 -36.35 -29.62 -46.31
CA LEU A 12 -35.43 -30.76 -46.15
C LEU A 12 -34.14 -30.38 -45.41
N ASN A 13 -33.65 -29.15 -45.60
CA ASN A 13 -32.44 -28.64 -44.95
C ASN A 13 -32.73 -27.81 -43.68
N LEU A 14 -33.98 -27.73 -43.25
CA LEU A 14 -34.42 -26.87 -42.14
C LEU A 14 -33.66 -27.15 -40.83
N GLU A 15 -33.41 -28.42 -40.52
CA GLU A 15 -32.65 -28.83 -39.33
C GLU A 15 -31.21 -28.31 -39.38
N GLU A 16 -30.53 -28.51 -40.51
CA GLU A 16 -29.15 -28.05 -40.72
C GLU A 16 -29.07 -26.53 -40.71
N GLN A 17 -30.06 -25.83 -41.27
CA GLN A 17 -30.16 -24.37 -41.21
C GLN A 17 -30.28 -23.89 -39.75
N PHE A 18 -31.21 -24.44 -38.96
CA PHE A 18 -31.35 -24.08 -37.55
C PHE A 18 -30.12 -24.44 -36.71
N TYR A 19 -29.44 -25.54 -37.03
CA TYR A 19 -28.20 -25.92 -36.37
C TYR A 19 -27.09 -24.89 -36.66
N GLN A 20 -26.89 -24.53 -37.93
CA GLN A 20 -25.89 -23.54 -38.31
C GLN A 20 -26.21 -22.16 -37.76
N ASP A 21 -27.48 -21.76 -37.76
CA ASP A 21 -27.91 -20.47 -37.22
C ASP A 21 -27.73 -20.42 -35.71
N GLY A 22 -28.12 -21.49 -34.99
CA GLY A 22 -27.86 -21.62 -33.56
C GLY A 22 -26.37 -21.60 -33.23
N TYR A 23 -25.53 -22.26 -34.03
CA TYR A 23 -24.07 -22.24 -33.86
C TYR A 23 -23.49 -20.85 -34.10
N LYS A 24 -23.85 -20.18 -35.20
CA LYS A 24 -23.40 -18.82 -35.52
C LYS A 24 -23.85 -17.83 -34.44
N GLN A 25 -25.09 -17.93 -34.00
CA GLN A 25 -25.64 -17.10 -32.94
C GLN A 25 -24.89 -17.33 -31.63
N GLY A 26 -24.73 -18.59 -31.21
CA GLY A 26 -23.99 -18.94 -29.99
C GLY A 26 -22.52 -18.51 -30.04
N GLN A 27 -21.87 -18.62 -31.21
CA GLN A 27 -20.50 -18.12 -31.39
C GLN A 27 -20.43 -16.60 -31.28
N ALA A 28 -21.34 -15.87 -31.93
CA ALA A 28 -21.40 -14.41 -31.87
C ALA A 28 -21.65 -13.91 -30.44
N ASP A 29 -22.60 -14.54 -29.74
CA ASP A 29 -22.91 -14.23 -28.34
C ASP A 29 -21.74 -14.61 -27.42
N GLY A 30 -21.10 -15.75 -27.64
CA GLY A 30 -19.93 -16.18 -26.89
C GLY A 30 -18.74 -15.24 -27.02
N VAL A 31 -18.45 -14.76 -28.23
CA VAL A 31 -17.38 -13.77 -28.47
C VAL A 31 -17.69 -12.45 -27.75
N LYS A 32 -18.95 -11.99 -27.83
CA LYS A 32 -19.38 -10.76 -27.17
C LYS A 32 -19.33 -10.89 -25.65
N ALA A 33 -19.88 -11.97 -25.11
CA ALA A 33 -19.89 -12.27 -23.67
C ALA A 33 -18.46 -12.40 -23.13
N GLY A 34 -17.61 -13.17 -23.80
CA GLY A 34 -16.21 -13.36 -23.40
C GLY A 34 -15.41 -12.05 -23.38
N ARG A 35 -15.67 -11.14 -24.33
CA ARG A 35 -15.02 -9.81 -24.33
C ARG A 35 -15.47 -8.94 -23.16
N ILE A 36 -16.77 -8.98 -22.82
CA ILE A 36 -17.32 -8.22 -21.70
C ILE A 36 -16.78 -8.78 -20.38
N GLU A 37 -16.85 -10.11 -20.21
CA GLU A 37 -16.38 -10.80 -19.02
C GLU A 37 -14.89 -10.59 -18.81
N GLY A 38 -14.07 -10.77 -19.85
CA GLY A 38 -12.62 -10.54 -19.78
C GLY A 38 -12.27 -9.12 -19.36
N ARG A 39 -13.02 -8.11 -19.83
CA ARG A 39 -12.83 -6.71 -19.41
C ARG A 39 -13.22 -6.51 -17.95
N SER A 40 -14.37 -7.03 -17.52
CA SER A 40 -14.83 -6.92 -16.13
C SER A 40 -13.85 -7.59 -15.16
N LEU A 41 -13.40 -8.80 -15.48
CA LEU A 41 -12.42 -9.54 -14.68
C LEU A 41 -11.06 -8.84 -14.65
N GLY A 42 -10.59 -8.32 -15.79
CA GLY A 42 -9.35 -7.55 -15.86
C GLY A 42 -9.38 -6.30 -14.98
N LEU A 43 -10.49 -5.56 -14.99
CA LEU A 43 -10.70 -4.40 -14.12
C LEU A 43 -10.72 -4.79 -12.64
N GLU A 44 -11.45 -5.84 -12.28
CA GLU A 44 -11.52 -6.34 -10.89
C GLU A 44 -10.13 -6.73 -10.37
N LYS A 45 -9.38 -7.52 -11.15
CA LYS A 45 -8.03 -7.97 -10.77
C LYS A 45 -7.03 -6.83 -10.74
N GLY A 46 -7.09 -5.91 -11.71
CA GLY A 46 -6.28 -4.71 -11.73
C GLY A 46 -6.51 -3.87 -10.48
N PHE A 47 -7.77 -3.60 -10.13
CA PHE A 47 -8.10 -2.84 -8.92
C PHE A 47 -7.59 -3.52 -7.65
N GLN A 48 -7.82 -4.84 -7.49
CA GLN A 48 -7.33 -5.59 -6.33
C GLN A 48 -5.82 -5.43 -6.15
N LYS A 49 -5.05 -5.59 -7.24
CA LYS A 49 -3.60 -5.45 -7.25
C LYS A 49 -3.14 -4.01 -6.91
N PHE A 50 -3.80 -3.01 -7.51
CA PHE A 50 -3.50 -1.60 -7.25
C PHE A 50 -3.81 -1.17 -5.82
N VAL A 51 -4.87 -1.70 -5.20
CA VAL A 51 -5.18 -1.44 -3.78
C VAL A 51 -4.06 -1.93 -2.88
N GLU A 52 -3.54 -3.15 -3.11
CA GLU A 52 -2.42 -3.66 -2.31
C GLU A 52 -1.13 -2.85 -2.54
N SER A 53 -0.84 -2.46 -3.79
CA SER A 53 0.28 -1.56 -4.09
C SER A 53 0.13 -0.20 -3.37
N GLY A 54 -1.07 0.38 -3.39
CA GLY A 54 -1.38 1.62 -2.68
C GLY A 54 -1.22 1.53 -1.16
N ARG A 55 -1.57 0.38 -0.56
CA ARG A 55 -1.28 0.12 0.86
C ARG A 55 0.21 0.11 1.14
N LEU A 56 1.01 -0.56 0.29
CA LEU A 56 2.46 -0.56 0.42
C LEU A 56 3.06 0.84 0.24
N TYR A 57 2.53 1.63 -0.69
CA TYR A 57 2.92 3.03 -0.92
C TYR A 57 2.68 3.91 0.31
N GLY A 58 1.47 3.84 0.90
CA GLY A 58 1.16 4.55 2.13
C GLY A 58 2.07 4.15 3.29
N ARG A 59 2.35 2.84 3.43
CA ARG A 59 3.30 2.35 4.44
C ARG A 59 4.71 2.89 4.23
N ALA A 60 5.19 2.94 2.98
CA ALA A 60 6.50 3.47 2.64
C ALA A 60 6.61 4.95 3.05
N ILE A 61 5.58 5.77 2.79
CA ILE A 61 5.53 7.17 3.21
C ILE A 61 5.57 7.30 4.73
N VAL A 62 4.76 6.51 5.45
CA VAL A 62 4.73 6.55 6.92
C VAL A 62 6.10 6.18 7.49
N TRP A 63 6.74 5.14 6.98
CA TRP A 63 8.08 4.75 7.42
C TRP A 63 9.15 5.78 7.07
N ALA A 64 9.11 6.35 5.86
CA ALA A 64 10.05 7.39 5.44
C ALA A 64 9.97 8.63 6.36
N ASN A 65 8.75 9.06 6.72
CA ASN A 65 8.53 10.18 7.64
C ASN A 65 8.99 9.91 9.08
N ARG A 66 9.18 8.65 9.45
CA ARG A 66 9.65 8.26 10.78
C ARG A 66 11.17 8.06 10.85
N LEU A 67 11.89 8.19 9.73
CA LEU A 67 13.36 8.12 9.74
C LEU A 67 13.96 9.32 10.47
N PRO A 68 15.05 9.15 11.26
CA PRO A 68 15.67 10.24 12.02
C PRO A 68 16.01 11.46 11.16
N SER A 69 16.57 11.26 9.98
CA SER A 69 16.94 12.35 9.05
C SER A 69 15.72 13.13 8.53
N ALA A 70 14.57 12.48 8.37
CA ALA A 70 13.33 13.15 7.98
C ALA A 70 12.75 13.98 9.14
N ILE A 71 12.85 13.48 10.37
CA ILE A 71 12.44 14.18 11.59
C ILE A 71 13.34 15.40 11.85
N GLU A 72 14.65 15.25 11.71
CA GLU A 72 15.63 16.33 11.83
C GLU A 72 15.38 17.44 10.81
N SER A 73 15.16 17.06 9.54
CA SER A 73 14.83 18.00 8.46
C SER A 73 13.53 18.75 8.76
N ARG A 74 12.51 18.07 9.28
CA ARG A 74 11.23 18.71 9.67
C ARG A 74 11.41 19.69 10.83
N ARG A 75 12.16 19.32 11.87
CA ARG A 75 12.48 20.22 12.99
C ARG A 75 13.28 21.44 12.56
N ALA A 76 14.20 21.28 11.60
CA ALA A 76 14.96 22.39 11.03
C ALA A 76 14.11 23.32 10.16
N GLN A 77 12.99 22.83 9.63
CA GLN A 77 12.03 23.58 8.81
C GLN A 77 10.87 24.19 9.61
N GLU A 78 10.76 23.96 10.92
CA GLU A 78 9.80 24.69 11.74
C GLU A 78 10.37 26.09 12.06
N PRO A 79 9.91 27.18 11.42
CA PRO A 79 10.09 28.49 11.99
C PRO A 79 9.34 28.52 13.32
N MET A 80 9.92 29.21 14.31
CA MET A 80 9.31 29.56 15.59
C MET A 80 7.92 30.21 15.41
N ALA A 81 6.87 29.41 15.20
CA ALA A 81 5.47 29.84 15.19
C ALA A 81 4.74 29.40 16.48
N SER A 82 5.50 29.01 17.51
CA SER A 82 5.00 28.65 18.84
C SER A 82 5.33 29.73 19.88
N LEU A 83 5.30 31.01 19.49
CA LEU A 83 5.34 32.13 20.43
C LEU A 83 4.39 33.27 20.03
N HIS A 84 3.14 32.95 19.64
CA HIS A 84 2.10 33.99 19.60
C HIS A 84 0.68 33.41 19.69
N ARG A 85 0.35 32.71 20.78
CA ARG A 85 -1.05 32.67 21.22
C ARG A 85 -1.26 33.90 22.11
N GLN A 86 -1.74 34.97 21.48
CA GLN A 86 -2.10 36.22 22.12
C GLN A 86 -2.87 35.98 23.41
N THR A 87 -2.32 36.56 24.48
CA THR A 87 -3.07 37.05 25.63
C THR A 87 -4.27 37.84 25.14
N THR A 88 -5.46 37.26 25.25
CA THR A 88 -6.68 38.06 25.39
C THR A 88 -6.99 38.08 26.88
N ASN A 89 -6.84 39.27 27.46
CA ASN A 89 -7.31 39.56 28.80
C ASN A 89 -8.83 39.38 28.82
N THR A 90 -9.30 38.40 29.58
CA THR A 90 -10.64 38.40 30.16
C THR A 90 -10.51 37.99 31.62
N GLU A 91 -11.04 38.87 32.47
CA GLU A 91 -11.09 38.79 33.93
C GLU A 91 -11.75 37.50 34.48
N PRO A 92 -11.53 37.20 35.78
CA PRO A 92 -11.67 35.86 36.33
C PRO A 92 -13.14 35.54 36.63
N THR A 93 -13.63 34.41 36.12
CA THR A 93 -14.83 33.77 36.66
C THR A 93 -14.43 32.42 37.25
N GLU A 94 -14.67 32.29 38.55
CA GLU A 94 -14.35 31.17 39.41
C GLU A 94 -14.98 29.86 38.91
N GLY A 95 -14.25 28.74 39.07
CA GLY A 95 -14.92 27.45 39.33
C GLY A 95 -14.83 26.34 38.28
N VAL A 96 -13.74 26.19 37.52
CA VAL A 96 -13.52 24.95 36.73
C VAL A 96 -12.20 24.29 37.12
N PRO A 97 -12.19 23.02 37.59
CA PRO A 97 -10.96 22.33 37.92
C PRO A 97 -10.15 22.12 36.64
N ALA A 98 -8.87 22.49 36.71
CA ALA A 98 -7.89 22.36 35.64
C ALA A 98 -7.75 20.89 35.21
N VAL A 99 -8.44 20.53 34.11
CA VAL A 99 -8.09 19.35 33.33
C VAL A 99 -6.79 19.71 32.62
N GLN A 100 -5.69 19.12 33.08
CA GLN A 100 -4.41 19.17 32.40
C GLN A 100 -4.60 18.51 31.02
N GLU A 101 -4.86 19.32 29.99
CA GLU A 101 -4.69 18.92 28.60
C GLU A 101 -3.20 18.67 28.39
N THR A 102 -2.77 17.44 28.67
CA THR A 102 -1.50 16.91 28.20
C THR A 102 -1.54 17.05 26.69
N GLN A 103 -0.84 18.04 26.15
CA GLN A 103 -0.63 18.23 24.72
C GLN A 103 0.06 16.96 24.20
N ARG A 104 -0.75 15.98 23.79
CA ARG A 104 -0.26 14.80 23.09
C ARG A 104 0.23 15.32 21.76
N THR A 105 1.54 15.46 21.62
CA THR A 105 2.16 15.58 20.31
C THR A 105 1.71 14.36 19.51
N GLU A 106 0.79 14.56 18.56
CA GLU A 106 0.20 13.52 17.70
C GLU A 106 1.20 12.96 16.68
N GLN A 107 2.43 12.69 17.11
CA GLN A 107 3.54 12.28 16.25
C GLN A 107 3.88 10.82 16.52
N LEU A 108 3.90 10.03 15.45
CA LEU A 108 4.33 8.63 15.52
C LEU A 108 5.78 8.54 16.01
N PRO A 109 6.13 7.54 16.84
CA PRO A 109 7.49 7.37 17.33
C PRO A 109 8.49 7.24 16.18
N ALA A 110 9.64 7.89 16.34
CA ALA A 110 10.77 7.77 15.43
C ALA A 110 11.20 6.31 15.27
N LEU A 111 11.62 5.95 14.07
CA LEU A 111 12.28 4.67 13.83
C LEU A 111 13.76 4.77 14.20
N PRO A 112 14.37 3.67 14.64
CA PRO A 112 15.79 3.64 14.99
C PRO A 112 16.65 3.93 13.77
N HIS A 113 17.78 4.61 14.00
CA HIS A 113 18.72 4.95 12.93
C HIS A 113 19.36 3.67 12.38
N ASN A 114 19.01 3.32 11.14
CA ASN A 114 19.59 2.18 10.45
C ASN A 114 19.71 2.47 8.94
N PRO A 115 20.93 2.59 8.38
CA PRO A 115 21.13 2.92 6.97
C PRO A 115 20.57 1.84 6.03
N ARG A 116 20.55 0.58 6.47
CA ARG A 116 19.96 -0.54 5.71
C ARG A 116 18.43 -0.39 5.63
N LEU A 117 17.80 0.02 6.72
CA LEU A 117 16.37 0.28 6.79
C LEU A 117 15.98 1.41 5.81
N GLN A 118 16.72 2.53 5.82
CA GLN A 118 16.50 3.63 4.88
C GLN A 118 16.58 3.17 3.42
N LYS A 119 17.61 2.41 3.04
CA LYS A 119 17.74 1.87 1.68
C LYS A 119 16.55 1.00 1.27
N HIS A 120 16.06 0.16 2.18
CA HIS A 120 14.90 -0.69 1.92
C HIS A 120 13.61 0.13 1.76
N ILE A 121 13.41 1.16 2.58
CA ILE A 121 12.25 2.08 2.45
C ILE A 121 12.29 2.83 1.11
N THR A 122 13.45 3.37 0.72
CA THR A 122 13.59 4.04 -0.59
C THR A 122 13.32 3.09 -1.74
N THR A 123 13.83 1.86 -1.68
CA THR A 123 13.57 0.85 -2.71
C THR A 123 12.09 0.46 -2.75
N LEU A 124 11.46 0.30 -1.59
CA LEU A 124 10.02 0.02 -1.52
C LEU A 124 9.25 1.14 -2.21
N TYR A 125 9.47 2.41 -1.83
CA TYR A 125 8.80 3.56 -2.41
C TYR A 125 8.92 3.59 -3.93
N ALA A 126 10.13 3.42 -4.47
CA ALA A 126 10.35 3.40 -5.91
C ALA A 126 9.60 2.25 -6.63
N LEU A 127 9.44 1.09 -5.98
CA LEU A 127 8.72 -0.03 -6.58
C LEU A 127 7.21 0.21 -6.68
N VAL A 128 6.62 0.98 -5.76
CA VAL A 128 5.16 1.22 -5.69
C VAL A 128 4.74 2.64 -6.07
N GLU A 129 5.67 3.46 -6.57
CA GLU A 129 5.38 4.82 -7.01
C GLU A 129 4.42 4.82 -8.21
N SER A 130 3.26 5.47 -8.05
CA SER A 130 2.17 5.42 -9.02
C SER A 130 2.51 6.01 -10.38
N GLU A 131 3.32 7.07 -10.41
CA GLU A 131 3.70 7.75 -11.66
C GLU A 131 4.64 6.93 -12.54
N SER A 132 5.33 5.94 -11.94
CA SER A 132 6.24 5.06 -12.68
C SER A 132 5.57 3.77 -13.17
N LEU A 133 4.27 3.57 -12.90
CA LEU A 133 3.53 2.37 -13.33
C LEU A 133 2.80 2.64 -14.64
N SER A 134 2.89 1.71 -15.60
CA SER A 134 2.10 1.76 -16.82
C SER A 134 0.62 1.49 -16.52
N THR A 135 -0.26 2.25 -17.17
CA THR A 135 -1.72 2.04 -17.13
C THR A 135 -2.24 1.27 -18.35
N GLU A 136 -1.34 0.76 -19.19
CA GLU A 136 -1.69 -0.05 -20.35
C GLU A 136 -2.00 -1.49 -19.93
N ASN A 137 -2.93 -2.14 -20.64
CA ASN A 137 -3.26 -3.55 -20.43
C ASN A 137 -2.52 -4.45 -21.43
N THR A 138 -1.22 -4.22 -21.60
CA THR A 138 -0.35 -5.10 -22.38
C THR A 138 0.23 -6.16 -21.47
N ASP A 139 0.54 -7.36 -22.00
CA ASP A 139 1.10 -8.45 -21.21
C ASP A 139 2.42 -8.04 -20.52
N GLU A 140 3.22 -7.21 -21.18
CA GLU A 140 4.45 -6.66 -20.61
C GLU A 140 4.19 -5.73 -19.43
N ALA A 141 3.25 -4.79 -19.55
CA ALA A 141 2.89 -3.86 -18.47
C ALA A 141 2.31 -4.60 -17.25
N VAL A 142 1.45 -5.61 -17.48
CA VAL A 142 0.88 -6.42 -16.40
C VAL A 142 1.96 -7.24 -15.68
N ASN A 143 2.89 -7.84 -16.43
CA ASN A 143 3.98 -8.61 -15.84
C ASN A 143 4.95 -7.72 -15.04
N ASP A 144 5.33 -6.55 -15.57
CA ASP A 144 6.18 -5.59 -14.82
C ASP A 144 5.52 -5.17 -13.51
N PHE A 145 4.23 -4.84 -13.54
CA PHE A 145 3.47 -4.50 -12.35
C PHE A 145 3.53 -5.64 -11.31
N ASP A 146 3.25 -6.88 -11.72
CA ASP A 146 3.23 -8.04 -10.83
C ASP A 146 4.61 -8.32 -10.21
N ASP A 147 5.67 -8.21 -11.02
CA ASP A 147 7.05 -8.34 -10.59
C ASP A 147 7.43 -7.28 -9.56
N ARG A 148 7.03 -6.03 -9.80
CA ARG A 148 7.24 -4.92 -8.86
C ARG A 148 6.48 -5.13 -7.57
N LEU A 149 5.20 -5.51 -7.64
CA LEU A 149 4.37 -5.77 -6.46
C LEU A 149 5.00 -6.89 -5.60
N LYS A 150 5.40 -8.00 -6.22
CA LYS A 150 6.07 -9.11 -5.52
C LYS A 150 7.38 -8.69 -4.85
N ARG A 151 8.19 -7.88 -5.53
CA ARG A 151 9.42 -7.33 -4.95
C ARG A 151 9.10 -6.38 -3.80
N ALA A 152 8.08 -5.53 -3.94
CA ALA A 152 7.64 -4.58 -2.93
C ALA A 152 7.16 -5.29 -1.66
N GLU A 153 6.34 -6.34 -1.77
CA GLU A 153 5.94 -7.19 -0.65
C GLU A 153 7.16 -7.79 0.07
N GLY A 154 8.15 -8.24 -0.69
CA GLY A 154 9.42 -8.71 -0.15
C GLY A 154 10.16 -7.63 0.65
N LYS A 155 10.22 -6.39 0.14
CA LYS A 155 10.84 -5.26 0.86
C LYS A 155 10.05 -4.88 2.11
N ALA A 156 8.72 -4.88 2.05
CA ALA A 156 7.88 -4.58 3.20
C ALA A 156 8.12 -5.57 4.35
N LYS A 157 8.19 -6.88 4.06
CA LYS A 157 8.52 -7.91 5.07
C LYS A 157 9.89 -7.71 5.70
N VAL A 158 10.89 -7.29 4.90
CA VAL A 158 12.23 -6.98 5.43
C VAL A 158 12.19 -5.75 6.34
N ILE A 159 11.45 -4.71 5.96
CA ILE A 159 11.29 -3.50 6.77
C ILE A 159 10.58 -3.82 8.09
N GLU A 160 9.48 -4.58 8.05
CA GLU A 160 8.75 -5.03 9.25
C GLU A 160 9.68 -5.75 10.23
N ARG A 161 10.52 -6.67 9.74
CA ARG A 161 11.49 -7.40 10.58
C ARG A 161 12.52 -6.46 11.20
N LEU A 162 13.12 -5.57 10.41
CA LEU A 162 14.12 -4.62 10.90
C LEU A 162 13.54 -3.65 11.94
N VAL A 163 12.29 -3.23 11.77
CA VAL A 163 11.58 -2.37 12.74
C VAL A 163 11.24 -3.17 14.01
N GLY A 164 10.76 -4.40 13.88
CA GLY A 164 10.43 -5.28 15.01
C GLY A 164 11.66 -5.68 15.84
N GLU A 165 12.76 -6.04 15.20
CA GLU A 165 14.04 -6.35 15.85
C GLU A 165 14.56 -5.16 16.67
N ALA A 166 14.44 -3.96 16.12
CA ALA A 166 14.93 -2.78 16.80
C ALA A 166 14.10 -2.43 18.06
N HIS A 167 12.76 -2.60 18.01
CA HIS A 167 11.91 -2.46 19.20
C HIS A 167 12.20 -3.54 20.27
N ALA A 168 12.57 -4.76 19.87
CA ALA A 168 12.99 -5.80 20.80
C ALA A 168 14.33 -5.44 21.50
N THR A 169 15.28 -4.86 20.77
CA THR A 169 16.56 -4.42 21.37
C THR A 169 16.43 -3.20 22.30
N GLU A 170 15.48 -2.30 22.08
CA GLU A 170 15.21 -1.18 23.00
C GLU A 170 14.52 -1.66 24.27
N SER A 171 13.60 -2.63 24.17
CA SER A 171 12.89 -3.21 25.32
C SER A 171 13.82 -4.04 26.23
N GLY A 172 14.86 -4.67 25.67
CA GLY A 172 15.83 -5.48 26.43
C GLY A 172 16.88 -4.68 27.21
N LYS A 173 17.12 -3.40 26.87
CA LYS A 173 18.10 -2.54 27.58
C LYS A 173 17.56 -1.87 28.84
N ALA A 174 16.25 -1.91 29.08
CA ALA A 174 15.63 -1.26 30.24
C ALA A 174 15.77 -2.06 31.56
N HIS A 175 16.38 -3.26 31.55
CA HIS A 175 16.49 -4.11 32.73
C HIS A 175 17.94 -4.56 33.04
N GLU A 176 18.93 -3.67 32.99
CA GLU A 176 20.24 -3.90 33.62
C GLU A 176 20.58 -2.78 34.60
N THR A 177 20.25 -3.00 35.86
CA THR A 177 20.72 -2.19 37.00
C THR A 177 22.22 -2.43 37.23
N PRO A 178 23.07 -1.39 37.32
CA PRO A 178 24.49 -1.55 37.62
C PRO A 178 24.69 -1.72 39.14
N GLY A 179 24.93 -2.96 39.58
CA GLY A 179 25.12 -3.33 40.99
C GLY A 179 26.58 -3.44 41.41
N ALA A 180 27.11 -2.33 41.92
CA ALA A 180 28.10 -2.18 43.00
C ALA A 180 29.33 -3.13 43.09
N ASN A 181 30.51 -2.54 42.80
CA ASN A 181 31.82 -3.00 43.24
C ASN A 181 31.88 -3.14 44.78
N LYS A 182 32.22 -4.34 45.29
CA LYS A 182 32.59 -4.53 46.69
C LYS A 182 34.10 -4.37 46.87
N ALA A 183 34.52 -3.26 47.47
CA ALA A 183 35.83 -3.11 48.07
C ALA A 183 35.91 -4.03 49.31
N LYS A 184 36.94 -4.88 49.36
CA LYS A 184 37.27 -5.71 50.51
C LYS A 184 38.36 -4.98 51.31
N LEU A 185 37.98 -4.46 52.47
CA LEU A 185 38.85 -3.83 53.45
C LEU A 185 39.49 -4.92 54.31
N GLU A 186 40.80 -4.88 54.45
CA GLU A 186 41.60 -5.65 55.42
C GLU A 186 41.25 -5.25 56.86
N VAL A 187 41.07 -6.24 57.73
CA VAL A 187 41.70 -6.39 59.07
C VAL A 187 41.78 -7.88 59.38
#